data_AF-A0A7W2D6M8-F1
#
_entry.id   AF-A0A7W2D6M8-F1
#
_cell.length_a   1.000
_cell.length_b   1.000
_cell.length_c   1.000
_cell.angle_alpha   90.00
_cell.angle_beta   90.00
_cell.angle_gamma   90.00
#
_symmetry.space_group_name_H-M   'P 1'
#
loop_
_entity.id
_entity.type
_entity.pdbx_description
1 polymer ?
#
loop_
_entity_poly.entity_id
_entity_poly.type
_entity_poly.pdbx_seq_one_letter_code
_entity_poly.pdbx_strand_id
1 'polypeptide(L)'
;MSTLKHALRRSLTAAALAVVTAATCTTPASATPSQGYISGSGTVTDDWYNEGTLSMYNYRTTYAVGLWHRILYAEGAYYPVGGAGSIVTPLQKQWIDCDFGSGTRIATQDLQNRWGLEADGYVGPLTLGRADNNLVLIGDYNTATQVVEYRGRAHTVQFLRVKSNGAYQFRRVASDGVTDGGWNTASYNTPGPC
;
A
#
# COMPACT_ATOMS: atom_id res chain seq x y z
N MET A 1 6.59 0.60 -83.67
CA MET A 1 6.13 2.00 -83.54
C MET A 1 5.07 2.07 -82.44
N SER A 2 5.44 2.63 -81.29
CA SER A 2 4.58 3.46 -80.41
C SER A 2 5.16 3.39 -78.99
N THR A 3 5.96 4.41 -78.69
CA THR A 3 6.46 4.75 -77.36
C THR A 3 5.36 5.44 -76.56
N LEU A 4 5.12 5.03 -75.32
CA LEU A 4 4.58 5.95 -74.32
C LEU A 4 5.41 5.88 -73.03
N LYS A 5 6.21 6.93 -72.86
CA LYS A 5 6.91 7.30 -71.64
C LYS A 5 5.87 7.83 -70.64
N HIS A 6 5.85 7.35 -69.41
CA HIS A 6 5.39 8.14 -68.27
C HIS A 6 6.45 8.07 -67.17
N ALA A 7 7.06 9.23 -66.97
CA ALA A 7 8.14 9.45 -66.03
C ALA A 7 7.60 9.55 -64.59
N LEU A 8 8.32 8.89 -63.70
CA LEU A 8 8.82 9.38 -62.42
C LEU A 8 7.81 9.76 -61.32
N ARG A 9 7.83 8.97 -60.23
CA ARG A 9 7.98 9.52 -58.87
C ARG A 9 8.92 8.62 -58.08
N ARG A 10 10.09 9.18 -57.71
CA ARG A 10 11.02 8.62 -56.74
C ARG A 10 10.48 8.93 -55.33
N SER A 11 10.49 7.95 -54.44
CA SER A 11 10.49 8.20 -53.01
C SER A 11 11.38 7.15 -52.34
N LEU A 12 12.54 7.62 -51.88
CA LEU A 12 13.44 6.96 -50.93
C LEU A 12 12.86 7.10 -49.52
N THR A 13 12.89 6.03 -48.72
CA THR A 13 12.97 6.05 -47.24
C THR A 13 13.22 4.61 -46.78
N ALA A 14 14.48 4.23 -46.54
CA ALA A 14 15.18 4.28 -45.25
C ALA A 14 14.61 3.27 -44.23
N ALA A 15 15.26 2.10 -44.15
CA ALA A 15 15.05 1.10 -43.10
C ALA A 15 15.67 1.63 -41.79
N ALA A 16 14.85 1.84 -40.77
CA ALA A 16 15.31 2.12 -39.41
C ALA A 16 15.26 0.83 -38.58
N LEU A 17 16.43 0.32 -38.22
CA LEU A 17 16.62 -0.77 -37.28
C LEU A 17 16.39 -0.19 -35.87
N ALA A 18 15.23 -0.42 -35.27
CA ALA A 18 14.97 -0.03 -33.90
C ALA A 18 15.62 -1.07 -32.95
N VAL A 19 16.77 -0.71 -32.38
CA VAL A 19 17.30 -1.39 -31.19
C VAL A 19 16.38 -1.02 -30.03
N VAL A 20 15.46 -1.92 -29.68
CA VAL A 20 14.70 -1.81 -28.44
C VAL A 20 15.65 -2.19 -27.32
N THR A 21 16.22 -1.21 -26.64
CA THR A 21 16.81 -1.41 -25.33
C THR A 21 15.70 -1.89 -24.41
N ALA A 22 15.78 -3.15 -23.97
CA ALA A 22 14.92 -3.69 -22.93
C ALA A 22 15.11 -2.85 -21.67
N ALA A 23 14.18 -1.92 -21.42
CA ALA A 23 14.02 -1.37 -20.08
C ALA A 23 13.69 -2.57 -19.19
N THR A 24 14.57 -2.89 -18.25
CA THR A 24 14.24 -3.82 -17.17
C THR A 24 13.17 -3.13 -16.34
N CYS A 25 11.90 -3.32 -16.70
CA CYS A 25 10.80 -3.05 -15.80
C CYS A 25 11.08 -3.92 -14.58
N THR A 26 11.58 -3.32 -13.50
CA THR A 26 11.57 -3.97 -12.19
C THR A 26 10.11 -4.23 -11.92
N THR A 27 9.65 -5.46 -12.17
CA THR A 27 8.29 -5.84 -11.80
C THR A 27 8.20 -5.65 -10.30
N PRO A 28 7.14 -5.01 -9.78
CA PRO A 28 6.94 -4.88 -8.35
C PRO A 28 7.10 -6.27 -7.74
N ALA A 29 7.93 -6.36 -6.71
CA ALA A 29 8.30 -7.63 -6.12
C ALA A 29 7.03 -8.38 -5.67
N SER A 30 6.88 -9.62 -6.11
CA SER A 30 5.71 -10.47 -5.89
C SER A 30 5.50 -10.77 -4.39
N ALA A 31 4.67 -9.99 -3.71
CA ALA A 31 4.00 -10.44 -2.51
C ALA A 31 2.69 -11.11 -2.92
N THR A 32 2.43 -12.28 -2.36
CA THR A 32 1.17 -13.01 -2.56
C THR A 32 0.64 -13.31 -1.18
N PRO A 33 -0.68 -13.22 -0.93
CA PRO A 33 -1.28 -13.59 0.36
C PRO A 33 -0.84 -14.96 0.89
N SER A 34 -0.38 -15.86 -0.01
CA SER A 34 0.19 -17.16 0.31
C SER A 34 1.42 -17.12 1.22
N GLN A 35 2.19 -16.02 1.25
CA GLN A 35 3.30 -15.83 2.19
C GLN A 35 2.81 -15.50 3.61
N GLY A 36 1.59 -14.98 3.73
CA GLY A 36 0.90 -14.79 5.00
C GLY A 36 1.15 -13.46 5.72
N TYR A 37 1.81 -12.48 5.11
CA TYR A 37 2.03 -11.14 5.67
C TYR A 37 2.21 -10.09 4.58
N ILE A 38 1.96 -8.82 4.93
CA ILE A 38 2.29 -7.67 4.09
C ILE A 38 3.81 -7.55 4.01
N SER A 39 4.33 -7.46 2.79
CA SER A 39 5.76 -7.49 2.50
C SER A 39 6.11 -6.58 1.32
N GLY A 40 7.38 -6.53 0.98
CA GLY A 40 7.87 -5.87 -0.22
C GLY A 40 9.39 -5.95 -0.32
N SER A 41 9.96 -5.59 -1.47
CA SER A 41 11.40 -5.70 -1.67
C SER A 41 11.90 -4.69 -2.71
N GLY A 42 13.18 -4.33 -2.59
CA GLY A 42 13.73 -3.27 -3.44
C GLY A 42 13.31 -1.90 -2.94
N THR A 43 12.77 -1.08 -3.84
CA THR A 43 12.21 0.24 -3.49
C THR A 43 11.05 0.06 -2.52
N VAL A 44 10.78 1.03 -1.65
CA VAL A 44 9.66 0.91 -0.70
C VAL A 44 8.33 1.42 -1.28
N THR A 45 8.37 2.19 -2.35
CA THR A 45 7.20 2.87 -2.93
C THR A 45 6.39 2.02 -3.91
N ASP A 46 6.69 0.73 -4.00
CA ASP A 46 6.00 -0.27 -4.83
C ASP A 46 5.76 -1.58 -4.08
N ASP A 47 5.85 -1.54 -2.74
CA ASP A 47 5.84 -2.72 -1.90
C ASP A 47 4.45 -3.37 -1.77
N TRP A 48 3.36 -2.59 -1.74
CA TRP A 48 2.06 -3.12 -1.27
C TRP A 48 1.02 -3.34 -2.37
N TYR A 49 1.32 -2.99 -3.63
CA TYR A 49 0.33 -3.05 -4.72
C TYR A 49 -0.24 -4.46 -4.98
N ASN A 50 0.50 -5.53 -4.74
CA ASN A 50 0.09 -6.92 -5.04
C ASN A 50 -0.45 -7.70 -3.83
N GLU A 51 -0.71 -6.99 -2.73
CA GLU A 51 -1.14 -7.59 -1.47
C GLU A 51 -2.62 -8.01 -1.46
N GLY A 52 -2.95 -8.86 -0.48
CA GLY A 52 -4.31 -9.38 -0.29
C GLY A 52 -5.31 -8.29 0.11
N THR A 53 -6.53 -8.38 -0.44
CA THR A 53 -7.58 -7.38 -0.18
C THR A 53 -8.11 -7.48 1.26
N LEU A 54 -7.90 -6.43 2.06
CA LEU A 54 -8.49 -6.33 3.40
C LEU A 54 -9.91 -5.77 3.31
N SER A 55 -10.83 -6.35 4.07
CA SER A 55 -12.21 -5.84 4.17
C SER A 55 -12.92 -6.42 5.40
N MET A 56 -14.19 -6.05 5.59
CA MET A 56 -15.08 -6.68 6.57
C MET A 56 -15.32 -8.18 6.34
N TYR A 57 -14.98 -8.71 5.16
CA TYR A 57 -15.17 -10.12 4.81
C TYR A 57 -13.86 -10.91 4.74
N ASN A 58 -12.74 -10.24 4.47
CA ASN A 58 -11.44 -10.86 4.25
C ASN A 58 -10.41 -10.28 5.23
N TYR A 59 -9.71 -11.16 5.95
CA TYR A 59 -8.65 -10.79 6.90
C TYR A 59 -9.10 -9.78 7.97
N ARG A 60 -10.40 -9.75 8.28
CA ARG A 60 -11.06 -8.74 9.09
C ARG A 60 -10.35 -8.48 10.42
N THR A 61 -9.91 -9.52 11.12
CA THR A 61 -9.33 -9.40 12.46
C THR A 61 -7.89 -9.90 12.46
N THR A 62 -6.97 -9.14 11.85
CA THR A 62 -5.59 -9.55 11.61
C THR A 62 -4.59 -8.40 11.77
N TYR A 63 -3.31 -8.71 11.95
CA TYR A 63 -2.27 -7.68 12.00
C TYR A 63 -2.08 -6.94 10.66
N ALA A 64 -2.46 -7.52 9.52
CA ALA A 64 -2.51 -6.79 8.25
C ALA A 64 -3.48 -5.59 8.33
N VAL A 65 -4.62 -5.74 9.00
CA VAL A 65 -5.54 -4.62 9.30
C VAL A 65 -4.91 -3.59 10.23
N GLY A 66 -4.03 -4.02 11.14
CA GLY A 66 -3.25 -3.12 11.98
C GLY A 66 -2.33 -2.19 11.22
N LEU A 67 -1.68 -2.70 10.17
CA LEU A 67 -0.92 -1.85 9.27
C LEU A 67 -1.84 -0.82 8.62
N TRP A 68 -3.00 -1.26 8.09
CA TRP A 68 -3.95 -0.35 7.46
C TRP A 68 -4.52 0.72 8.40
N HIS A 69 -4.86 0.39 9.64
CA HIS A 69 -5.28 1.38 10.65
C HIS A 69 -4.21 2.44 10.92
N ARG A 70 -2.92 2.09 10.86
CA ARG A 70 -1.82 3.07 10.99
C ARG A 70 -1.78 4.02 9.79
N ILE A 71 -2.11 3.54 8.59
CA ILE A 71 -2.25 4.37 7.39
C ILE A 71 -3.43 5.33 7.55
N LEU A 72 -4.61 4.83 7.94
CA LEU A 72 -5.78 5.67 8.20
C LEU A 72 -5.49 6.75 9.25
N TYR A 73 -4.77 6.40 10.32
CA TYR A 73 -4.32 7.34 11.34
C TYR A 73 -3.36 8.37 10.74
N ALA A 74 -2.31 7.93 10.04
CA ALA A 74 -1.34 8.80 9.41
C ALA A 74 -1.96 9.81 8.43
N GLU A 75 -3.00 9.39 7.71
CA GLU A 75 -3.75 10.22 6.78
C GLU A 75 -4.80 11.12 7.44
N GLY A 76 -5.08 10.92 8.73
CA GLY A 76 -6.16 11.60 9.43
C GLY A 76 -7.54 11.27 8.83
N ALA A 77 -7.74 10.02 8.39
CA ALA A 77 -9.00 9.58 7.82
C ALA A 77 -10.13 9.68 8.83
N TYR A 78 -11.28 10.13 8.36
CA TYR A 78 -12.46 10.35 9.18
C TYR A 78 -13.08 9.02 9.57
N TYR A 79 -13.17 8.82 10.88
CA TYR A 79 -13.65 7.61 11.52
C TYR A 79 -14.92 7.92 12.31
N PRO A 80 -16.02 7.18 12.11
CA PRO A 80 -17.23 7.35 12.90
C PRO A 80 -17.04 6.67 14.26
N VAL A 81 -17.18 7.42 15.35
CA VAL A 81 -17.19 6.87 16.71
C VAL A 81 -18.62 6.66 17.18
N GLY A 82 -18.92 5.57 17.88
CA GLY A 82 -20.25 5.35 18.48
C GLY A 82 -21.30 4.73 17.54
N GLY A 83 -20.90 4.09 16.45
CA GLY A 83 -21.79 3.35 15.54
C GLY A 83 -22.28 4.15 14.32
N ALA A 84 -23.17 3.54 13.54
CA ALA A 84 -23.71 4.08 12.29
C ALA A 84 -24.66 5.26 12.55
N GLY A 85 -24.10 6.45 12.79
CA GLY A 85 -24.84 7.69 13.02
C GLY A 85 -24.13 8.74 13.90
N SER A 86 -22.93 8.45 14.40
CA SER A 86 -22.27 9.27 15.43
C SER A 86 -20.99 9.96 14.93
N ILE A 87 -20.59 10.98 15.71
CA ILE A 87 -19.50 11.96 15.52
C ILE A 87 -18.39 11.43 14.60
N VAL A 88 -18.12 12.19 13.55
CA VAL A 88 -17.04 11.92 12.62
C VAL A 88 -15.82 12.74 13.04
N THR A 89 -14.72 12.06 13.32
CA THR A 89 -13.46 12.68 13.75
C THR A 89 -12.29 11.92 13.13
N PRO A 90 -11.11 12.52 12.94
CA PRO A 90 -9.94 11.78 12.48
C PRO A 90 -9.69 10.55 13.37
N LEU A 91 -9.36 9.41 12.75
CA LEU A 91 -8.99 8.18 13.46
C LEU A 91 -7.93 8.53 14.50
N GLN A 92 -8.19 8.19 15.76
CA GLN A 92 -7.24 8.38 16.85
C GLN A 92 -6.44 7.12 17.08
N LYS A 93 -5.22 7.28 17.58
CA LYS A 93 -4.26 6.19 17.75
C LYS A 93 -4.80 5.08 18.66
N GLN A 94 -5.60 5.40 19.69
CA GLN A 94 -6.20 4.42 20.58
C GLN A 94 -7.36 3.59 19.98
N TRP A 95 -7.79 3.88 18.74
CA TRP A 95 -8.80 3.08 18.03
C TRP A 95 -8.17 2.10 17.02
N ILE A 96 -6.85 1.94 17.05
CA ILE A 96 -6.15 0.94 16.26
C ILE A 96 -6.29 -0.41 16.97
N ASP A 97 -7.37 -1.14 16.67
CA ASP A 97 -7.75 -2.39 17.34
C ASP A 97 -7.53 -3.67 16.50
N CYS A 98 -7.16 -3.49 15.22
CA CYS A 98 -6.98 -4.57 14.25
C CYS A 98 -8.26 -5.31 13.84
N ASP A 99 -9.44 -4.69 14.01
CA ASP A 99 -10.72 -5.15 13.45
C ASP A 99 -11.19 -4.24 12.30
N PHE A 100 -11.38 -4.82 11.10
CA PHE A 100 -11.95 -4.14 9.94
C PHE A 100 -13.48 -4.10 10.06
N GLY A 101 -13.97 -3.29 11.00
CA GLY A 101 -15.39 -3.05 11.22
C GLY A 101 -16.00 -2.05 10.23
N SER A 102 -17.26 -1.67 10.50
CA SER A 102 -17.96 -0.65 9.72
C SER A 102 -17.28 0.72 9.76
N GLY A 103 -16.70 1.09 10.91
CA GLY A 103 -15.92 2.32 11.05
C GLY A 103 -14.69 2.35 10.16
N THR A 104 -13.93 1.25 10.14
CA THR A 104 -12.75 1.08 9.27
C THR A 104 -13.13 1.15 7.80
N ARG A 105 -14.26 0.54 7.41
CA ARG A 105 -14.77 0.65 6.04
C ARG A 105 -15.06 2.10 5.68
N ILE A 106 -15.77 2.84 6.53
CA ILE A 106 -16.10 4.25 6.27
C ILE A 106 -14.84 5.11 6.18
N ALA A 107 -13.86 4.92 7.09
CA ALA A 107 -12.59 5.63 7.03
C ALA A 107 -11.78 5.29 5.76
N THR A 108 -11.85 4.04 5.31
CA THR A 108 -11.25 3.60 4.04
C THR A 108 -11.90 4.30 2.86
N GLN A 109 -13.23 4.38 2.82
CA GLN A 109 -13.97 5.08 1.76
C GLN A 109 -13.65 6.57 1.73
N ASP A 110 -13.57 7.21 2.89
CA ASP A 110 -13.16 8.61 3.02
C ASP A 110 -11.73 8.83 2.48
N LEU A 111 -10.79 7.96 2.82
CA LEU A 111 -9.43 8.03 2.30
C LEU A 111 -9.35 7.78 0.78
N GLN A 112 -10.06 6.77 0.28
CA GLN A 112 -10.15 6.48 -1.16
C GLN A 112 -10.70 7.67 -1.95
N ASN A 113 -11.79 8.30 -1.47
CA ASN A 113 -12.33 9.52 -2.07
C ASN A 113 -11.29 10.64 -2.12
N ARG A 114 -10.57 10.89 -1.01
CA ARG A 114 -9.48 11.89 -0.99
C ARG A 114 -8.36 11.59 -1.97
N TRP A 115 -8.11 10.31 -2.20
CA TRP A 115 -7.11 9.84 -3.16
C TRP A 115 -7.62 9.80 -4.60
N GLY A 116 -8.90 10.07 -4.85
CA GLY A 116 -9.50 9.98 -6.19
C GLY A 116 -9.63 8.54 -6.69
N LEU A 117 -9.71 7.57 -5.78
CA LEU A 117 -10.01 6.17 -6.07
C LEU A 117 -11.52 5.91 -5.94
N GLU A 118 -11.98 4.77 -6.45
CA GLU A 118 -13.32 4.28 -6.11
C GLU A 118 -13.44 4.04 -4.60
N ALA A 119 -14.45 4.63 -3.97
CA ALA A 119 -14.69 4.53 -2.53
C ALA A 119 -15.52 3.28 -2.17
N ASP A 120 -15.02 2.11 -2.57
CA ASP A 120 -15.66 0.81 -2.34
C ASP A 120 -15.47 0.30 -0.89
N GLY A 121 -14.52 0.88 -0.14
CA GLY A 121 -14.17 0.50 1.22
C GLY A 121 -13.33 -0.78 1.30
N TYR A 122 -12.80 -1.27 0.18
CA TYR A 122 -11.89 -2.41 0.10
C TYR A 122 -10.44 -1.93 -0.03
N VAL A 123 -9.56 -2.52 0.75
CA VAL A 123 -8.13 -2.22 0.70
C VAL A 123 -7.46 -3.19 -0.25
N GLY A 124 -7.72 -3.01 -1.55
CA GLY A 124 -7.14 -3.81 -2.63
C GLY A 124 -5.88 -3.17 -3.24
N PRO A 125 -5.39 -3.73 -4.36
CA PRO A 125 -4.17 -3.29 -5.05
C PRO A 125 -4.06 -1.79 -5.30
N LEU A 126 -5.13 -1.15 -5.80
CA LEU A 126 -5.12 0.29 -6.08
C LEU A 126 -5.03 1.13 -4.80
N THR A 127 -5.69 0.70 -3.73
CA THR A 127 -5.67 1.39 -2.43
C THR A 127 -4.28 1.27 -1.79
N LEU A 128 -3.69 0.06 -1.79
CA LEU A 128 -2.38 -0.21 -1.20
C LEU A 128 -1.24 0.39 -2.03
N GLY A 129 -1.29 0.26 -3.35
CA GLY A 129 -0.35 0.90 -4.28
C GLY A 129 -0.49 2.41 -4.38
N ARG A 130 -1.55 2.99 -3.79
CA ARG A 130 -1.58 4.43 -3.53
C ARG A 130 -0.86 4.77 -2.23
N ALA A 131 -1.10 3.98 -1.18
CA ALA A 131 -0.50 4.20 0.12
C ALA A 131 1.04 4.10 0.08
N ASP A 132 1.60 3.09 -0.58
CA ASP A 132 3.05 2.88 -0.62
C ASP A 132 3.85 4.04 -1.23
N ASN A 133 3.26 4.89 -2.09
CA ASN A 133 3.90 6.13 -2.55
C ASN A 133 4.36 7.07 -1.42
N ASN A 134 3.77 6.96 -0.23
CA ASN A 134 4.14 7.74 0.95
C ASN A 134 5.20 7.05 1.83
N LEU A 135 5.74 5.90 1.41
CA LEU A 135 6.79 5.19 2.12
C LEU A 135 8.16 5.79 1.83
N VAL A 136 8.95 5.96 2.90
CA VAL A 136 10.30 6.48 2.85
C VAL A 136 11.23 5.56 3.64
N LEU A 137 12.21 4.98 2.96
CA LEU A 137 13.28 4.23 3.60
C LEU A 137 14.22 5.20 4.31
N ILE A 138 14.33 5.10 5.64
CA ILE A 138 15.14 6.03 6.45
C ILE A 138 16.51 5.44 6.79
N GLY A 139 16.64 4.12 6.78
CA GLY A 139 17.91 3.43 7.02
C GLY A 139 17.71 2.08 7.67
N ASP A 140 18.73 1.63 8.39
CA ASP A 140 18.73 0.36 9.10
C ASP A 140 18.35 0.53 10.56
N TYR A 141 17.43 -0.32 11.06
CA TYR A 141 17.15 -0.42 12.49
C TYR A 141 18.17 -1.34 13.16
N ASN A 142 18.52 -2.44 12.48
CA ASN A 142 19.59 -3.36 12.85
C ASN A 142 20.07 -4.14 11.61
N THR A 143 20.87 -5.18 11.82
CA THR A 143 21.39 -6.03 10.73
C THR A 143 20.31 -6.79 9.97
N ALA A 144 19.15 -7.05 10.57
CA ALA A 144 18.05 -7.83 10.01
C ALA A 144 16.87 -6.98 9.49
N THR A 145 16.71 -5.73 9.94
CA THR A 145 15.55 -4.89 9.62
C THR A 145 15.91 -3.46 9.23
N GLN A 146 15.11 -2.91 8.33
CA GLN A 146 15.15 -1.53 7.87
C GLN A 146 14.04 -0.71 8.53
N VAL A 147 14.28 0.58 8.74
CA VAL A 147 13.26 1.54 9.19
C VAL A 147 12.58 2.15 7.97
N VAL A 148 11.26 2.03 7.90
CA VAL A 148 10.44 2.65 6.86
C VAL A 148 9.43 3.58 7.52
N GLU A 149 9.41 4.84 7.13
CA GLU A 149 8.35 5.78 7.51
C GLU A 149 7.23 5.75 6.49
N TYR A 150 5.99 5.80 6.94
CA TYR A 150 4.88 6.26 6.14
C TYR A 150 4.57 7.71 6.52
N ARG A 151 4.68 8.62 5.56
CA ARG A 151 4.46 10.06 5.76
C ARG A 151 3.07 10.44 5.28
N GLY A 152 2.09 10.32 6.16
CA GLY A 152 0.72 10.70 5.86
C GLY A 152 0.47 12.20 5.98
N ARG A 153 -0.71 12.63 5.54
CA ARG A 153 -1.12 14.04 5.60
C ARG A 153 -1.15 14.62 7.02
N ALA A 154 -1.51 13.82 8.03
CA ALA A 154 -1.69 14.28 9.40
C ALA A 154 -0.54 13.87 10.33
N HIS A 155 -0.03 12.65 10.16
CA HIS A 155 1.02 12.09 11.00
C HIS A 155 2.02 11.25 10.19
N THR A 156 3.24 11.13 10.73
CA THR A 156 4.22 10.14 10.29
C THR A 156 4.14 8.92 11.21
N VAL A 157 4.09 7.72 10.62
CA VAL A 157 4.15 6.45 11.37
C VAL A 157 5.36 5.63 10.93
N GLN A 158 5.92 4.86 11.84
CA GLN A 158 7.09 4.03 11.60
C GLN A 158 6.71 2.56 11.48
N PHE A 159 7.32 1.90 10.49
CA PHE A 159 7.35 0.47 10.30
C PHE A 159 8.80 -0.02 10.30
N LEU A 160 8.97 -1.32 10.54
CA LEU A 160 10.18 -2.02 10.11
C LEU A 160 9.87 -2.88 8.89
N ARG A 161 10.84 -2.99 7.97
CA ARG A 161 10.82 -3.95 6.87
C ARG A 161 11.95 -4.97 7.07
N VAL A 162 11.61 -6.25 7.15
CA VAL A 162 12.61 -7.32 7.35
C VAL A 162 13.41 -7.54 6.06
N LYS A 163 14.74 -7.50 6.14
CA LYS A 163 15.60 -7.56 4.94
C LYS A 163 15.54 -8.91 4.21
N SER A 164 15.34 -10.00 4.95
CA SER A 164 15.38 -11.36 4.38
C SER A 164 14.11 -11.78 3.65
N ASN A 165 12.95 -11.21 4.00
CA ASN A 165 11.66 -11.62 3.46
C ASN A 165 10.69 -10.47 3.18
N GLY A 166 11.11 -9.23 3.38
CA GLY A 166 10.30 -8.05 3.11
C GLY A 166 9.19 -7.77 4.11
N ALA A 167 9.01 -8.61 5.14
CA ALA A 167 7.86 -8.50 6.03
C ALA A 167 7.80 -7.15 6.74
N TYR A 168 6.65 -6.49 6.67
CA TYR A 168 6.38 -5.27 7.41
C TYR A 168 6.01 -5.58 8.86
N GLN A 169 6.56 -4.78 9.77
CA GLN A 169 6.32 -4.90 11.20
C GLN A 169 5.95 -3.55 11.81
N PHE A 170 5.12 -3.59 12.84
CA PHE A 170 4.73 -2.42 13.63
C PHE A 170 4.70 -2.75 15.12
N ARG A 171 4.78 -1.72 15.96
CA ARG A 171 4.52 -1.85 17.40
C ARG A 171 3.05 -1.63 17.70
N ARG A 172 2.52 -2.36 18.67
CA ARG A 172 1.11 -2.26 19.11
C ARG A 172 0.87 -0.93 19.84
N VAL A 173 -0.41 -0.63 20.03
CA VAL A 173 -0.85 0.59 20.70
C VAL A 173 -1.78 0.16 21.82
N ALA A 174 -1.43 0.51 23.06
CA ALA A 174 -2.28 0.30 24.21
C ALA A 174 -3.52 1.22 24.16
N SER A 175 -4.52 0.92 24.98
CA SER A 175 -5.79 1.67 25.03
C SER A 175 -5.64 3.14 25.47
N ASP A 176 -4.50 3.51 26.05
CA ASP A 176 -4.12 4.89 26.39
C ASP A 176 -3.38 5.63 25.25
N GLY A 177 -3.21 4.99 24.09
CA GLY A 177 -2.52 5.53 22.91
C GLY A 177 -0.99 5.39 22.95
N VAL A 178 -0.44 4.80 24.02
CA VAL A 178 1.00 4.55 24.14
C VAL A 178 1.39 3.36 23.26
N THR A 179 2.49 3.50 22.52
CA THR A 179 3.02 2.37 21.75
C THR A 179 3.70 1.37 22.70
N ASP A 180 3.23 0.14 22.71
CA ASP A 180 3.68 -0.92 23.62
C ASP A 180 4.23 -2.15 22.87
N GLY A 181 4.96 -2.99 23.62
CA GLY A 181 5.40 -4.31 23.17
C GLY A 181 6.50 -4.34 22.10
N GLY A 182 6.71 -5.56 21.58
CA GLY A 182 7.66 -5.83 20.51
C GLY A 182 7.15 -5.47 19.11
N TRP A 183 7.99 -5.67 18.10
CA TRP A 183 7.61 -5.56 16.70
C TRP A 183 6.76 -6.77 16.28
N ASN A 184 5.56 -6.51 15.77
CA ASN A 184 4.62 -7.51 15.30
C ASN A 184 4.55 -7.46 13.77
N THR A 185 4.66 -8.62 13.13
CA THR A 185 4.53 -8.74 11.68
C THR A 185 3.09 -8.47 11.25
N ALA A 186 2.89 -7.71 10.17
CA ALA A 186 1.59 -7.43 9.54
C ALA A 186 1.03 -8.66 8.82
N SER A 187 0.72 -9.70 9.60
CA SER A 187 0.29 -11.03 9.15
C SER A 187 -1.19 -11.06 8.77
N TYR A 188 -1.51 -11.80 7.72
CA TYR A 188 -2.86 -12.17 7.29
C TYR A 188 -3.46 -13.30 8.14
N ASN A 189 -2.63 -14.07 8.83
CA ASN A 189 -3.03 -15.31 9.49
C ASN A 189 -3.01 -15.23 11.01
N THR A 190 -2.49 -14.13 11.57
CA THR A 190 -2.39 -13.94 13.02
C THR A 190 -3.58 -13.11 13.49
N PRO A 191 -4.57 -13.72 14.18
CA PRO A 191 -5.65 -13.00 14.80
C PRO A 191 -5.16 -12.37 16.10
N GLY A 192 -5.69 -11.21 16.45
CA GLY A 192 -5.46 -10.62 17.77
C GLY A 192 -5.73 -9.14 17.79
N PRO A 193 -6.21 -8.59 18.92
CA PRO A 193 -6.35 -7.16 19.05
C PRO A 193 -4.98 -6.51 18.95
N CYS A 194 -4.96 -5.36 18.30
CA CYS A 194 -3.96 -4.35 18.57
C CYS A 194 -4.39 -3.66 19.87
#